data_AF-A0A800ALJ8-F1
#
_entry.id   AF-A0A800ALJ8-F1
#
_cell.length_a   1.000
_cell.length_b   1.000
_cell.length_c   1.000
_cell.angle_alpha   90.00
_cell.angle_beta   90.00
_cell.angle_gamma   90.00
#
_symmetry.space_group_name_H-M   'P 1'
#
loop_
_entity.id
_entity.type
_entity.pdbx_description
1 polymer ?
#
loop_
_entity_poly.entity_id
_entity_poly.type
_entity_poly.pdbx_seq_one_letter_code
_entity_poly.pdbx_strand_id
1 'polypeptide(L)'
;MVQKLLQRVAQFELEIFAVVVDKQKRPPPIDLEEIYRNACAVAIKKCLNHHPNLLLFVDKRYTNPILREKFNIAIVEEMQDIKAAVVIEHLDSRNEKGLQGADAVAYALWARYEQGNRAKLYRSKRYKKD
;
A
#
# COMPACT_ATOMS: atom_id res chain seq x y z
N MET A 1 8.92 -2.47 18.87
CA MET A 1 7.49 -2.82 18.64
C MET A 1 7.32 -3.31 17.21
N VAL A 2 7.71 -2.53 16.20
CA VAL A 2 7.67 -2.91 14.77
C VAL A 2 8.46 -4.20 14.46
N GLN A 3 9.66 -4.40 15.03
CA GLN A 3 10.43 -5.62 14.82
C GLN A 3 9.69 -6.90 15.24
N LYS A 4 9.00 -6.88 16.40
CA LYS A 4 8.22 -8.04 16.87
C LYS A 4 7.02 -8.31 15.96
N LEU A 5 6.42 -7.26 15.41
CA LEU A 5 5.34 -7.38 14.43
C LEU A 5 5.87 -8.03 13.14
N LEU A 6 6.96 -7.52 12.58
CA LEU A 6 7.57 -8.07 11.36
C LEU A 6 8.06 -9.51 11.53
N GLN A 7 8.61 -9.85 12.69
CA GLN A 7 8.98 -11.23 13.02
C GLN A 7 7.77 -12.15 13.01
N ARG A 8 6.61 -11.69 13.50
CA ARG A 8 5.36 -12.45 13.42
C ARG A 8 4.82 -12.53 11.99
N VAL A 9 4.86 -11.41 11.25
CA VAL A 9 4.47 -11.39 9.83
C VAL A 9 5.29 -12.41 9.05
N ALA A 10 6.60 -12.47 9.25
CA ALA A 10 7.49 -13.44 8.59
C ALA A 10 7.22 -14.91 8.92
N GLN A 11 6.35 -15.22 9.89
CA GLN A 11 5.93 -16.59 10.20
C GLN A 11 4.72 -17.05 9.40
N PHE A 12 4.00 -16.13 8.72
CA PHE A 12 2.87 -16.49 7.87
C PHE A 12 3.34 -16.82 6.46
N GLU A 13 2.61 -17.72 5.80
CA GLU A 13 2.71 -17.90 4.35
C GLU A 13 2.10 -16.67 3.68
N LEU A 14 2.96 -15.83 3.11
CA LEU A 14 2.57 -14.56 2.53
C LEU A 14 3.33 -14.28 1.24
N GLU A 15 2.65 -13.57 0.35
CA GLU A 15 3.23 -13.02 -0.87
C GLU A 15 3.21 -11.49 -0.77
N ILE A 16 4.35 -10.86 -1.02
CA ILE A 16 4.49 -9.40 -0.94
C ILE A 16 4.62 -8.84 -2.34
N PHE A 17 3.60 -8.10 -2.77
CA PHE A 17 3.64 -7.28 -3.96
C PHE A 17 3.97 -5.85 -3.57
N ALA A 18 5.13 -5.36 -4.00
CA ALA A 18 5.59 -4.00 -3.72
C ALA A 18 5.87 -3.24 -5.02
N VAL A 19 5.36 -2.02 -5.10
CA VAL A 19 5.65 -1.08 -6.18
C VAL A 19 6.45 0.08 -5.61
N VAL A 20 7.66 0.28 -6.13
CA VAL A 20 8.54 1.39 -5.75
C VAL A 20 8.46 2.46 -6.83
N VAL A 21 8.12 3.68 -6.41
CA VAL A 21 8.07 4.83 -7.32
C VAL A 21 9.27 5.74 -7.05
N ASP A 22 10.17 5.83 -8.02
CA ASP A 22 11.22 6.84 -8.06
C ASP A 22 10.64 8.18 -8.53
N LYS A 23 10.45 9.10 -7.58
CA LYS A 23 9.90 10.44 -7.86
C LYS A 23 10.94 11.38 -8.49
N GLN A 24 12.23 11.09 -8.42
CA GLN A 24 13.28 11.97 -8.95
C GLN A 24 13.40 11.85 -10.48
N LYS A 25 13.02 10.70 -11.03
CA LYS A 25 13.05 10.42 -12.47
C LYS A 25 11.75 10.80 -13.20
N ARG A 26 10.85 11.53 -12.55
CA ARG A 26 9.55 11.89 -13.12
C ARG A 26 9.29 13.38 -12.96
N PRO A 27 8.70 14.05 -13.96
CA PRO A 27 8.18 15.40 -13.74
C PRO A 27 7.11 15.36 -12.63
N PRO A 28 7.02 16.41 -11.80
CA PRO A 28 5.99 16.47 -10.78
C PRO A 28 4.61 16.46 -11.45
N PRO A 29 3.70 15.55 -11.06
CA PRO A 29 2.37 15.49 -11.64
C PRO A 29 1.55 16.71 -11.19
N ILE A 30 0.55 17.06 -12.00
CA ILE A 30 -0.44 18.08 -11.63
C ILE A 30 -1.26 17.60 -10.44
N ASP A 31 -1.59 16.30 -10.39
CA ASP A 31 -2.25 15.65 -9.26
C ASP A 31 -1.27 14.68 -8.57
N LEU A 32 -0.77 15.05 -7.39
CA LEU A 32 0.12 14.19 -6.60
C LEU A 32 -0.53 12.85 -6.20
N GLU A 33 -1.87 12.80 -6.14
CA GLU A 33 -2.60 11.57 -5.84
C GLU A 33 -2.62 10.58 -7.00
N GLU A 34 -2.35 11.04 -8.22
CA GLU A 34 -2.25 10.18 -9.39
C GLU A 34 -1.09 9.17 -9.27
N ILE A 35 0.05 9.61 -8.74
CA ILE A 35 1.19 8.70 -8.47
C ILE A 35 0.76 7.56 -7.55
N TYR A 36 0.02 7.88 -6.49
CA TYR A 36 -0.43 6.89 -5.52
C TYR A 36 -1.46 5.94 -6.14
N ARG A 37 -2.47 6.46 -6.86
CA ARG A 37 -3.48 5.64 -7.55
C ARG A 37 -2.82 4.69 -8.53
N ASN A 38 -1.93 5.18 -9.39
CA ASN A 38 -1.26 4.36 -10.40
C ASN A 38 -0.36 3.29 -9.77
N ALA A 39 0.38 3.64 -8.70
CA ALA A 39 1.21 2.65 -7.99
C ALA A 39 0.38 1.54 -7.37
N CYS A 40 -0.75 1.88 -6.74
CA CYS A 40 -1.68 0.91 -6.20
C CYS A 40 -2.32 0.05 -7.29
N ALA A 41 -2.75 0.65 -8.40
CA ALA A 41 -3.36 -0.05 -9.52
C ALA A 41 -2.42 -1.11 -10.11
N VAL A 42 -1.15 -0.76 -10.32
CA VAL A 42 -0.12 -1.71 -10.77
C VAL A 42 0.09 -2.84 -9.76
N ALA A 43 0.13 -2.54 -8.46
CA ALA A 43 0.28 -3.56 -7.43
C ALA A 43 -0.91 -4.53 -7.43
N ILE A 44 -2.13 -4.02 -7.45
CA ILE A 44 -3.35 -4.84 -7.38
C ILE A 44 -3.53 -5.64 -8.68
N LYS A 45 -3.22 -5.07 -9.84
CA LYS A 45 -3.21 -5.81 -11.12
C LYS A 45 -2.29 -7.03 -11.06
N LYS A 46 -1.08 -6.87 -10.49
CA LYS A 46 -0.17 -8.00 -10.27
C LYS A 46 -0.74 -9.03 -9.29
N CYS A 47 -1.34 -8.57 -8.19
CA CYS A 47 -2.00 -9.47 -7.24
C CYS A 47 -3.11 -10.27 -7.92
N LEU A 48 -3.97 -9.64 -8.73
CA LEU A 48 -5.10 -10.30 -9.39
C LEU A 48 -4.68 -11.31 -10.45
N ASN A 49 -3.55 -11.10 -11.12
CA ASN A 49 -2.99 -12.09 -12.04
C ASN A 49 -2.56 -13.38 -11.34
N HIS A 50 -2.19 -13.31 -10.06
CA HIS A 50 -1.84 -14.48 -9.25
C HIS A 50 -3.06 -15.03 -8.49
N HIS A 51 -3.95 -14.14 -8.06
CA HIS A 51 -5.09 -14.42 -7.18
C HIS A 51 -6.35 -13.74 -7.75
N PRO A 52 -7.16 -14.42 -8.58
CA PRO A 52 -8.23 -13.79 -9.38
C PRO A 52 -9.44 -13.30 -8.56
N ASN A 53 -9.50 -13.58 -7.26
CA ASN A 53 -10.53 -13.08 -6.37
C ASN A 53 -9.89 -12.46 -5.13
N LEU A 54 -10.07 -11.16 -4.93
CA LEU A 54 -9.46 -10.42 -3.82
C LEU A 54 -10.48 -9.64 -3.00
N LEU A 55 -10.39 -9.81 -1.68
CA LEU A 55 -10.88 -8.83 -0.72
C LEU A 55 -9.71 -7.89 -0.38
N LEU A 56 -9.81 -6.65 -0.82
CA LEU A 56 -8.78 -5.64 -0.68
C LEU A 56 -9.13 -4.66 0.44
N PHE A 57 -8.30 -4.61 1.47
CA PHE A 57 -8.35 -3.57 2.50
C PHE A 57 -7.38 -2.45 2.15
N VAL A 58 -7.92 -1.25 2.00
CA VAL A 58 -7.14 -0.03 1.71
C VAL A 58 -7.20 0.87 2.93
N ASP A 59 -6.03 1.36 3.37
CA ASP A 59 -6.02 2.37 4.42
C ASP A 59 -6.75 3.62 3.94
N LYS A 60 -7.69 4.08 4.76
CA LYS A 60 -8.45 5.31 4.57
C LYS A 60 -7.53 6.50 4.80
N ARG A 61 -6.61 6.71 3.87
CA ARG A 61 -5.71 7.85 3.84
C ARG A 61 -6.46 9.17 3.62
N TYR A 62 -7.66 9.10 3.04
CA TYR A 62 -8.51 10.25 2.75
C TYR A 62 -9.80 10.22 3.55
N THR A 63 -10.02 11.25 4.36
CA THR A 63 -11.35 11.60 4.87
C THR A 63 -12.27 12.01 3.72
N ASN A 64 -11.71 12.61 2.65
CA ASN A 64 -12.42 13.08 1.46
C ASN A 64 -13.00 11.92 0.62
N PRO A 65 -14.33 11.81 0.48
CA PRO A 65 -14.99 10.79 -0.35
C PRO A 65 -14.60 10.84 -1.83
N ILE A 66 -14.34 12.02 -2.39
CA ILE A 66 -14.02 12.19 -3.82
C ILE A 66 -12.70 11.48 -4.17
N LEU A 67 -11.71 11.55 -3.27
CA LEU A 67 -10.43 10.88 -3.50
C LEU A 67 -10.54 9.36 -3.41
N ARG A 68 -11.44 8.83 -2.57
CA ARG A 68 -11.73 7.39 -2.50
C ARG A 68 -12.43 6.91 -3.76
N GLU A 69 -13.38 7.69 -4.27
CA GLU A 69 -14.07 7.37 -5.51
C GLU A 69 -13.11 7.34 -6.71
N LYS A 70 -12.26 8.38 -6.85
CA LYS A 70 -11.22 8.40 -7.88
C LYS A 70 -10.24 7.23 -7.77
N PHE A 71 -9.93 6.79 -6.54
CA PHE A 71 -9.12 5.60 -6.34
C PHE A 71 -9.84 4.36 -6.88
N ASN A 72 -11.09 4.12 -6.46
CA ASN A 72 -11.86 2.96 -6.89
C ASN A 72 -12.00 2.91 -8.43
N ILE A 73 -12.31 4.04 -9.05
CA ILE A 73 -12.39 4.16 -10.52
C ILE A 73 -11.05 3.77 -11.17
N ALA A 74 -9.93 4.34 -10.72
CA ALA A 74 -8.61 4.04 -11.28
C ALA A 74 -8.25 2.55 -11.15
N ILE A 75 -8.65 1.90 -10.05
CA ILE A 75 -8.45 0.46 -9.86
C ILE A 75 -9.29 -0.34 -10.87
N VAL A 76 -10.57 -0.02 -11.03
CA VAL A 76 -11.47 -0.70 -11.97
C VAL A 76 -11.02 -0.51 -13.42
N GLU A 77 -10.60 0.69 -13.79
CA GLU A 77 -10.10 1.02 -15.14
C GLU A 77 -8.85 0.20 -15.51
N GLU A 78 -7.91 0.06 -14.58
CA GLU A 78 -6.68 -0.72 -14.80
C GLU A 78 -6.93 -2.24 -14.95
N MET A 79 -8.12 -2.71 -14.57
CA MET A 79 -8.52 -4.12 -14.51
C MET A 79 -9.51 -4.55 -15.59
N GLN A 80 -9.87 -3.67 -16.53
CA GLN A 80 -10.88 -3.98 -17.56
C GLN A 80 -10.53 -5.23 -18.40
N ASP A 81 -9.25 -5.57 -18.50
CA ASP A 81 -8.72 -6.72 -19.24
C ASP A 81 -8.64 -8.01 -18.42
N ILE A 82 -8.95 -7.98 -17.12
CA ILE A 82 -8.81 -9.12 -16.21
C ILE A 82 -10.20 -9.67 -15.85
N LYS A 83 -10.39 -10.98 -16.07
CA LYS A 83 -11.56 -11.71 -15.54
C LYS A 83 -11.35 -12.01 -14.06
N ALA A 84 -11.46 -10.99 -13.22
CA ALA A 84 -11.26 -11.09 -11.78
C ALA A 84 -12.31 -10.29 -10.99
N ALA A 85 -12.51 -10.67 -9.74
CA ALA A 85 -13.38 -9.96 -8.81
C ALA A 85 -12.53 -9.30 -7.71
N VAL A 86 -12.75 -8.00 -7.51
CA VAL A 86 -12.15 -7.25 -6.39
C VAL A 86 -13.25 -6.59 -5.58
N VAL A 87 -13.23 -6.83 -4.27
CA VAL A 87 -14.05 -6.09 -3.30
C VAL A 87 -13.11 -5.17 -2.54
N ILE A 88 -13.37 -3.85 -2.58
CA ILE A 88 -12.51 -2.84 -1.97
C ILE A 88 -13.20 -2.27 -0.74
N GLU A 89 -12.56 -2.41 0.42
CA GLU A 89 -13.00 -1.77 1.66
C GLU A 89 -11.95 -0.76 2.14
N HIS A 90 -12.40 0.47 2.39
CA HIS A 90 -11.56 1.53 2.92
C HIS A 90 -11.69 1.57 4.44
N LEU A 91 -10.64 1.17 5.15
CA LEU A 91 -10.65 1.00 6.62
C LEU A 91 -9.68 1.95 7.31
N ASP A 92 -9.93 2.27 8.59
CA ASP A 92 -9.01 3.11 9.38
C ASP A 92 -7.85 2.27 9.91
N SER A 93 -6.64 2.48 9.39
CA SER A 93 -5.43 1.77 9.83
C SER A 93 -5.16 1.86 11.34
N ARG A 94 -5.71 2.85 12.06
CA ARG A 94 -5.57 2.93 13.52
C ARG A 94 -6.26 1.78 14.24
N ASN A 95 -7.30 1.22 13.65
CA ASN A 95 -8.11 0.15 14.22
C ASN A 95 -7.83 -1.21 13.53
N GLU A 96 -7.26 -1.20 12.33
CA GLU A 96 -7.00 -2.42 11.57
C GLU A 96 -5.56 -2.94 11.68
N LYS A 97 -5.40 -4.08 12.36
CA LYS A 97 -4.08 -4.73 12.54
C LYS A 97 -3.45 -5.16 11.22
N GLY A 98 -4.25 -5.58 10.24
CA GLY A 98 -3.76 -5.96 8.90
C GLY A 98 -3.09 -4.78 8.20
N LEU A 99 -3.73 -3.61 8.22
CA LEU A 99 -3.17 -2.38 7.65
C LEU A 99 -1.92 -1.91 8.39
N GLN A 100 -1.87 -2.04 9.72
CA GLN A 100 -0.65 -1.75 10.49
C GLN A 100 0.50 -2.71 10.15
N GLY A 101 0.19 -3.98 9.87
CA GLY A 101 1.16 -4.96 9.37
C GLY A 101 1.70 -4.59 8.00
N ALA A 102 0.81 -4.22 7.07
CA ALA A 102 1.19 -3.78 5.73
C ALA A 102 2.07 -2.52 5.76
N ASP A 103 1.73 -1.53 6.59
CA ASP A 103 2.53 -0.31 6.78
C ASP A 103 3.92 -0.63 7.35
N ALA A 104 3.99 -1.53 8.34
CA ALA A 104 5.27 -1.98 8.88
C ALA A 104 6.15 -2.67 7.81
N VAL A 105 5.56 -3.49 6.93
CA VAL A 105 6.26 -4.15 5.82
C VAL A 105 6.74 -3.12 4.80
N ALA A 106 5.87 -2.20 4.38
CA ALA A 106 6.22 -1.12 3.45
C ALA A 106 7.38 -0.28 3.97
N TYR A 107 7.35 0.08 5.26
CA TYR A 107 8.44 0.78 5.92
C TYR A 107 9.73 -0.06 5.93
N ALA A 108 9.65 -1.35 6.25
CA ALA A 108 10.84 -2.21 6.28
C ALA A 108 11.50 -2.33 4.91
N LEU A 109 10.71 -2.43 3.84
CA LEU A 109 11.19 -2.41 2.46
C LEU A 109 11.89 -1.09 2.12
N TRP A 110 11.24 0.03 2.43
CA TRP A 110 11.82 1.36 2.24
C TRP A 110 13.12 1.55 3.03
N ALA A 111 13.13 1.19 4.32
CA ALA A 111 14.28 1.36 5.18
C ALA A 111 15.47 0.51 4.71
N ARG A 112 15.22 -0.72 4.25
CA ARG A 112 16.25 -1.56 3.64
C ARG A 112 16.77 -0.97 2.33
N TYR A 113 15.91 -0.38 1.51
CA TYR A 113 16.31 0.27 0.26
C TYR A 113 17.21 1.50 0.52
N GLU A 114 16.80 2.40 1.42
CA GLU A 114 17.52 3.65 1.70
C GLU A 114 18.79 3.46 2.54
N GLN A 115 18.78 2.52 3.49
CA GLN A 115 19.85 2.39 4.51
C GLN A 115 20.66 1.11 4.34
N GLY A 116 20.35 0.28 3.34
CA GLY A 116 20.92 -1.06 3.19
C GLY A 116 20.68 -1.94 4.42
N ASN A 117 21.64 -2.80 4.74
CA ASN A 117 21.56 -3.69 5.91
C ASN A 117 21.72 -2.96 7.26
N ARG A 118 21.93 -1.63 7.27
CA ARG A 118 22.10 -0.83 8.50
C ARG A 118 20.79 -0.29 9.06
N ALA A 119 19.66 -0.62 8.42
CA ALA A 119 18.34 -0.13 8.80
C ALA A 119 18.01 -0.45 10.27
N LYS A 120 17.85 0.58 11.09
CA LYS A 120 17.29 0.44 12.45
C LYS A 120 15.76 0.44 12.34
N LEU A 121 15.13 -0.65 12.79
CA LEU A 121 13.67 -0.80 12.77
C LEU A 121 12.99 0.29 13.63
N TYR A 122 12.00 0.96 13.04
CA TYR A 122 11.38 2.18 13.56
C TYR A 122 10.78 2.04 14.97
N ARG A 123 10.85 3.14 15.73
CA ARG A 123 9.97 3.49 16.85
C ARG A 123 8.99 4.52 16.28
N SER A 124 7.69 4.21 16.22
CA SER A 124 6.68 5.10 15.65
C SER A 124 6.74 6.49 16.27
N LYS A 125 7.20 7.49 15.51
CA LYS A 125 6.92 8.89 15.83
C LYS A 125 5.49 9.16 15.40
N ARG A 126 4.63 9.40 16.39
CA ARG A 126 3.28 9.95 16.21
C ARG A 126 3.40 11.22 15.39
N TYR A 127 2.86 11.22 14.17
CA TYR A 127 2.63 12.48 13.46
C TYR A 127 1.55 13.24 14.23
N LYS A 128 1.96 14.26 14.99
CA LYS A 128 1.08 15.37 15.33
C LYS A 128 0.87 16.15 14.03
N LYS A 129 -0.39 16.29 13.66
CA LYS A 129 -0.82 17.24 12.64
C LYS A 129 -0.87 18.60 13.34
N ASP A 130 -0.06 19.54 12.88
CA ASP A 130 -0.38 20.97 13.00
C ASP A 130 -1.51 21.30 12.03
#